data_AF-X0D1P9-F1
#
_entry.id   AF-X0D1P9-F1
#
_cell.length_a   1.000
_cell.length_b   1.000
_cell.length_c   1.000
_cell.angle_alpha   90.00
_cell.angle_beta   90.00
_cell.angle_gamma   90.00
#
_symmetry.space_group_name_H-M   'P 1'
#
loop_
_entity.id
_entity.type
_entity.pdbx_description
1 polymer ?
#
loop_
_entity_poly.entity_id
_entity_poly.type
_entity_poly.pdbx_seq_one_letter_code
_entity_poly.pdbx_strand_id
1 'polypeptide(L)'
;MTICTSCRVALRRSITHSTRPLITRFITTNSPTAASILEKPTWSVRSLLPSSPSSAPAEKITPSQLHHLLRLSALPLPTTPEDEAAMINTLQSQLQFVRAVQRVDTTGVEPLRAIRDETTEARQEVTIGLTEMQEALDKEVRIGHYQRARRLRETIESEAEKWDALKTAGKTAGRYFVVESGKNDVNGAE
;
A
#
# COMPACT_ATOMS: atom_id res chain seq x y z
N MET A 1 12.22 60.15 -20.14
CA MET A 1 11.00 60.45 -20.94
C MET A 1 10.37 59.13 -21.32
N THR A 2 9.18 58.91 -20.79
CA THR A 2 8.32 57.72 -20.83
C THR A 2 7.72 57.46 -22.22
N ILE A 3 7.85 56.24 -22.75
CA ILE A 3 7.01 55.72 -23.85
C ILE A 3 6.89 54.19 -23.65
N CYS A 4 5.91 53.73 -22.87
CA CYS A 4 4.58 53.25 -23.24
C CYS A 4 4.54 51.77 -23.66
N THR A 5 4.03 50.93 -22.75
CA THR A 5 3.99 49.46 -22.80
C THR A 5 2.75 48.89 -23.52
N SER A 6 2.08 49.66 -24.38
CA SER A 6 0.77 49.27 -24.95
C SER A 6 0.74 49.04 -26.47
N CYS A 7 1.82 48.55 -27.10
CA CYS A 7 1.80 48.15 -28.53
C CYS A 7 2.48 46.80 -28.83
N ARG A 8 2.63 45.90 -27.86
CA ARG A 8 3.20 44.54 -28.09
C ARG A 8 2.17 43.40 -28.13
N VAL A 9 0.89 43.70 -28.37
CA VAL A 9 -0.17 42.67 -28.45
C VAL A 9 -0.61 42.35 -29.89
N ALA A 10 -0.11 43.05 -30.92
CA ALA A 10 -0.64 42.92 -32.28
C ALA A 10 0.22 42.12 -33.29
N LEU A 11 1.28 41.40 -32.87
CA LEU A 11 2.20 40.72 -33.80
C LEU A 11 2.76 39.37 -33.27
N ARG A 12 1.91 38.53 -32.65
CA ARG A 12 2.16 37.09 -32.48
C ARG A 12 0.87 36.27 -32.58
N ARG A 13 0.05 36.56 -33.59
CA ARG A 13 -1.14 35.76 -33.94
C ARG A 13 -1.14 35.28 -35.40
N SER A 14 0.03 35.24 -36.01
CA SER A 14 0.28 34.60 -37.30
C SER A 14 1.41 33.60 -37.10
N ILE A 15 1.28 32.41 -37.70
CA ILE A 15 2.04 31.18 -37.41
C ILE A 15 1.43 30.46 -36.19
N THR A 16 0.38 29.65 -36.33
CA THR A 16 0.41 28.34 -37.00
C THR A 16 -0.93 27.99 -37.63
N HIS A 17 -1.17 28.38 -38.88
CA HIS A 17 -2.01 27.56 -39.76
C HIS A 17 -1.09 26.53 -40.44
N SER A 18 -0.60 25.60 -39.63
CA SER A 18 -0.12 24.32 -40.16
C SER A 18 -1.39 23.58 -40.56
N THR A 19 -1.75 23.67 -41.84
CA THR A 19 -2.64 22.70 -42.48
C THR A 19 -1.95 21.35 -42.40
N ARG A 20 -2.05 20.71 -41.23
CA ARG A 20 -1.87 19.26 -41.14
C ARG A 20 -2.87 18.71 -42.15
N PRO A 21 -2.45 17.89 -43.13
CA PRO A 21 -3.43 17.15 -43.88
C PRO A 21 -4.25 16.40 -42.83
N LEU A 22 -5.57 16.57 -42.86
CA LEU A 22 -6.46 15.57 -42.30
C LEU A 22 -6.03 14.28 -42.96
N ILE A 23 -5.25 13.47 -42.24
CA ILE A 23 -5.14 12.06 -42.54
C ILE A 23 -6.54 11.56 -42.24
N THR A 24 -7.42 11.68 -43.22
CA THR A 24 -8.63 10.90 -43.33
C THR A 24 -8.10 9.47 -43.36
N ARG A 25 -8.04 8.85 -42.17
CA ARG A 25 -7.84 7.42 -42.07
C ARG A 25 -8.99 6.82 -42.87
N PHE A 26 -8.69 6.41 -44.10
CA PHE A 26 -9.55 5.52 -44.84
C PHE A 26 -9.66 4.26 -43.98
N ILE A 27 -10.72 4.18 -43.20
CA ILE A 27 -11.14 2.94 -42.54
C ILE A 27 -11.53 2.05 -43.70
N THR A 28 -10.61 1.17 -44.10
CA THR A 28 -10.94 0.05 -44.98
C THR A 28 -12.10 -0.70 -44.32
N THR A 29 -13.24 -0.75 -45.00
CA THR A 29 -14.55 -1.21 -44.50
C THR A 29 -14.64 -2.74 -44.31
N ASN A 30 -13.53 -3.42 -44.10
CA ASN A 30 -13.48 -4.85 -43.81
C ASN A 30 -13.11 -5.10 -42.34
N SER A 31 -13.37 -4.16 -41.44
CA SER A 31 -13.34 -4.43 -40.01
C SER A 31 -14.61 -5.21 -39.64
N PRO A 32 -14.52 -6.38 -39.00
CA PRO A 32 -15.71 -7.07 -38.52
C PRO A 32 -16.50 -6.11 -37.64
N THR A 33 -17.81 -5.99 -37.91
CA THR A 33 -18.74 -5.19 -37.09
C THR A 33 -18.59 -5.63 -35.63
N ALA A 34 -18.68 -4.72 -34.66
CA ALA A 34 -18.55 -5.07 -33.23
C ALA A 34 -19.43 -6.27 -32.83
N ALA A 35 -20.61 -6.41 -33.45
CA ALA A 35 -21.48 -7.58 -33.30
C ALA A 35 -20.81 -8.91 -33.70
N SER A 36 -20.13 -8.96 -34.85
CA SER A 36 -19.40 -10.14 -35.34
C SER A 36 -18.22 -10.54 -34.44
N ILE A 37 -17.58 -9.56 -33.78
CA ILE A 37 -16.52 -9.81 -32.79
C ILE A 37 -17.10 -10.41 -31.50
N LEU A 38 -18.28 -9.95 -31.07
CA LEU A 38 -18.93 -10.36 -29.82
C LEU A 38 -19.77 -11.65 -29.95
N GLU A 39 -20.13 -12.05 -31.18
CA GLU A 39 -20.88 -13.29 -31.48
C GLU A 39 -20.15 -14.57 -31.03
N LYS A 40 -18.81 -14.56 -31.02
CA LYS A 40 -17.98 -15.68 -30.58
C LYS A 40 -17.23 -15.31 -29.30
N PRO A 41 -17.84 -15.47 -28.11
CA PRO A 41 -17.15 -15.18 -26.86
C PRO A 41 -15.97 -16.15 -26.71
N THR A 42 -14.76 -15.62 -26.83
CA THR A 42 -13.52 -16.42 -26.79
C THR A 42 -13.17 -16.85 -25.38
N TRP A 43 -13.63 -16.11 -24.37
CA TRP A 43 -13.55 -16.45 -22.95
C TRP A 43 -14.50 -15.53 -22.18
N SER A 44 -15.11 -16.06 -21.12
CA SER A 44 -15.81 -15.23 -20.14
C SER A 44 -14.96 -15.14 -18.87
N VAL A 45 -14.97 -14.00 -18.20
CA VAL A 45 -14.31 -13.90 -16.87
C VAL A 45 -14.95 -14.90 -15.89
N ARG A 46 -16.24 -15.20 -16.08
CA ARG A 46 -16.99 -16.18 -15.29
C ARG A 46 -16.42 -17.61 -15.42
N SER A 47 -15.90 -17.99 -16.58
CA SER A 47 -15.29 -19.31 -16.80
C SER A 47 -13.87 -19.43 -16.21
N LEU A 48 -13.23 -18.32 -15.86
CA LEU A 48 -11.95 -18.31 -15.13
C LEU A 48 -12.13 -18.45 -13.62
N LEU A 49 -13.34 -18.17 -13.11
CA LEU A 49 -13.68 -18.44 -11.72
C LEU A 49 -13.95 -19.95 -11.57
N PRO A 50 -13.48 -20.59 -10.50
CA PRO A 50 -13.76 -22.00 -10.28
C PRO A 50 -15.27 -22.22 -10.17
N SER A 51 -15.88 -22.91 -11.15
CA SER A 51 -17.31 -23.26 -11.11
C SER A 51 -17.67 -24.21 -9.98
N SER A 52 -16.69 -24.84 -9.32
CA SER A 52 -16.88 -25.74 -8.19
C SER A 52 -15.60 -25.79 -7.32
N PRO A 53 -15.70 -25.89 -5.98
CA PRO A 53 -14.55 -25.87 -5.06
C PRO A 53 -13.66 -27.13 -5.09
N SER A 54 -13.53 -27.84 -6.22
CA SER A 54 -13.06 -29.24 -6.25
C SER A 54 -11.97 -29.56 -7.28
N SER A 55 -10.83 -28.87 -7.27
CA SER A 55 -9.68 -29.30 -8.10
C SER A 55 -8.31 -29.24 -7.41
N ALA A 56 -8.23 -28.81 -6.16
CA ALA A 56 -7.03 -28.95 -5.32
C ALA A 56 -7.53 -29.03 -3.87
N PRO A 57 -6.81 -29.68 -2.93
CA PRO A 57 -7.28 -29.80 -1.55
C PRO A 57 -7.45 -28.40 -0.99
N ALA A 58 -8.70 -27.95 -0.90
CA ALA A 58 -8.99 -26.67 -0.31
C ALA A 58 -8.66 -26.82 1.17
N GLU A 59 -7.53 -26.27 1.61
CA GLU A 59 -7.30 -26.04 3.02
C GLU A 59 -8.48 -25.19 3.49
N LYS A 60 -9.42 -25.84 4.20
CA LYS A 60 -10.62 -25.22 4.72
C LYS A 60 -10.18 -24.46 5.95
N ILE A 61 -10.48 -23.17 5.99
CA ILE A 61 -10.24 -22.34 7.17
C ILE A 61 -11.02 -22.95 8.32
N THR A 62 -10.32 -23.36 9.38
CA THR A 62 -10.96 -23.86 10.59
C THR A 62 -11.42 -22.68 11.47
N PRO A 63 -12.44 -22.89 12.32
CA PRO A 63 -12.81 -21.97 13.41
C PRO A 63 -11.59 -21.46 14.21
N SER A 64 -10.70 -22.37 14.59
CA SER A 64 -9.49 -22.03 15.35
C SER A 64 -8.53 -21.13 14.56
N GLN A 65 -8.39 -21.34 13.25
CA GLN A 65 -7.60 -20.45 12.38
C GLN A 65 -8.25 -19.07 12.26
N LEU A 66 -9.59 -19.00 12.13
CA LEU A 66 -10.30 -17.72 12.13
C LEU A 66 -10.04 -16.95 13.44
N HIS A 67 -10.21 -17.59 14.59
CA HIS A 67 -9.95 -16.96 15.89
C HIS A 67 -8.51 -16.51 16.04
N HIS A 68 -7.56 -17.29 15.50
CA HIS A 68 -6.15 -16.90 15.49
C HIS A 68 -5.92 -15.65 14.64
N LEU A 69 -6.52 -15.58 13.45
CA LEU A 69 -6.42 -14.40 12.58
C LEU A 69 -7.04 -13.17 13.22
N LEU A 70 -8.19 -13.29 13.88
CA LEU A 70 -8.83 -12.18 14.60
C LEU A 70 -7.94 -11.65 15.73
N ARG A 71 -7.23 -12.55 16.43
CA ARG A 71 -6.26 -12.14 17.43
C ARG A 71 -5.07 -11.39 16.82
N LEU A 72 -4.56 -11.83 15.68
CA LEU A 72 -3.46 -11.15 14.98
C LEU A 72 -3.87 -9.77 14.45
N SER A 73 -5.13 -9.62 14.02
CA SER A 73 -5.68 -8.34 13.56
C SER A 73 -6.27 -7.48 14.69
N ALA A 74 -6.15 -7.91 15.95
CA ALA A 74 -6.71 -7.25 17.12
C ALA A 74 -8.23 -6.97 17.01
N LEU A 75 -8.97 -7.88 16.36
CA LEU A 75 -10.42 -7.84 16.25
C LEU A 75 -11.10 -8.69 17.33
N PRO A 76 -12.34 -8.34 17.76
CA PRO A 76 -13.10 -9.14 18.71
C PRO A 76 -13.51 -10.49 18.11
N LEU A 77 -13.77 -11.47 18.99
CA LEU A 77 -14.28 -12.78 18.58
C LEU A 77 -15.76 -12.69 18.18
N PRO A 78 -16.21 -13.55 17.24
CA PRO A 78 -17.61 -13.57 16.82
C PRO A 78 -18.52 -13.94 17.99
N THR A 79 -19.64 -13.23 18.12
CA THR A 79 -20.61 -13.46 19.21
C THR A 79 -21.55 -14.62 18.87
N THR A 80 -21.82 -14.87 17.59
CA THR A 80 -22.72 -15.92 17.12
C THR A 80 -22.00 -16.90 16.17
N PRO A 81 -22.40 -18.18 16.15
CA PRO A 81 -21.82 -19.17 15.21
C PRO A 81 -22.21 -18.89 13.75
N GLU A 82 -23.33 -18.19 13.52
CA GLU A 82 -23.76 -17.78 12.19
C GLU A 82 -22.81 -16.74 11.59
N ASP A 83 -22.44 -15.73 12.39
CA ASP A 83 -21.44 -14.72 12.01
C ASP A 83 -20.09 -15.38 11.72
N GLU A 84 -19.68 -16.34 12.55
CA GLU A 84 -18.44 -17.10 12.35
C GLU A 84 -18.45 -17.82 11.00
N ALA A 85 -19.54 -18.54 10.68
CA ALA A 85 -19.69 -19.22 9.40
C ALA A 85 -19.68 -18.25 8.22
N ALA A 86 -20.32 -17.09 8.33
CA ALA A 86 -20.32 -16.05 7.31
C ALA A 86 -18.91 -15.49 7.06
N MET A 87 -18.13 -15.27 8.13
CA MET A 87 -16.74 -14.84 8.04
C MET A 87 -15.85 -15.89 7.36
N ILE A 88 -15.99 -17.16 7.75
CA ILE A 88 -15.27 -18.28 7.12
C ILE A 88 -15.59 -18.36 5.62
N ASN A 89 -16.87 -18.28 5.25
CA ASN A 89 -17.29 -18.31 3.85
C ASN A 89 -16.67 -17.16 3.05
N THR A 90 -16.67 -15.96 3.62
CA THR A 90 -16.07 -14.77 2.99
C THR A 90 -14.58 -14.95 2.76
N LEU A 91 -13.84 -15.42 3.76
CA LEU A 91 -12.40 -15.67 3.64
C LEU A 91 -12.11 -16.77 2.61
N GLN A 92 -12.93 -17.82 2.56
CA GLN A 92 -12.79 -18.88 1.56
C GLN A 92 -12.99 -18.34 0.14
N SER A 93 -13.99 -17.48 -0.08
CA SER A 93 -14.21 -16.83 -1.38
C SER A 93 -13.02 -15.93 -1.78
N GLN A 94 -12.44 -15.19 -0.84
CA GLN A 94 -11.24 -14.37 -1.09
C GLN A 94 -10.03 -15.23 -1.43
N LEU A 95 -9.79 -16.33 -0.72
CA LEU A 95 -8.67 -17.24 -0.98
C LEU A 95 -8.78 -17.92 -2.35
N GLN A 96 -9.98 -18.20 -2.84
CA GLN A 96 -10.16 -18.74 -4.19
C GLN A 96 -9.58 -17.80 -5.26
N PHE A 97 -9.77 -16.49 -5.11
CA PHE A 97 -9.19 -15.50 -6.01
C PHE A 97 -7.67 -15.46 -5.91
N VAL A 98 -7.12 -15.44 -4.69
CA VAL A 98 -5.66 -15.43 -4.47
C VAL A 98 -5.00 -16.67 -5.08
N ARG A 99 -5.63 -17.85 -4.93
CA ARG A 99 -5.14 -19.10 -5.52
C ARG A 99 -5.14 -19.06 -7.05
N ALA A 100 -6.07 -18.35 -7.67
CA ALA A 100 -6.06 -18.17 -9.13
C ALA A 100 -4.82 -17.38 -9.58
N VAL A 101 -4.42 -16.35 -8.81
CA VAL A 101 -3.19 -15.59 -9.06
C VAL A 101 -1.95 -16.46 -8.84
N GLN A 102 -1.92 -17.28 -7.78
CA GLN A 102 -0.79 -18.17 -7.46
C GLN A 102 -0.53 -19.25 -8.52
N ARG A 103 -1.51 -19.58 -9.37
CA ARG A 103 -1.34 -20.54 -10.48
C ARG A 103 -0.53 -19.98 -11.65
N VAL A 104 -0.32 -18.68 -11.71
CA VAL A 104 0.46 -18.05 -12.78
C VAL A 104 1.93 -18.38 -12.61
N ASP A 105 2.58 -18.81 -13.68
CA ASP A 105 4.02 -19.04 -13.69
C ASP A 105 4.76 -17.72 -13.48
N THR A 106 5.52 -17.64 -12.38
CA THR A 106 6.31 -16.48 -11.97
C THR A 106 7.81 -16.82 -11.95
N THR A 107 8.22 -17.89 -12.65
CA THR A 107 9.63 -18.26 -12.76
C THR A 107 10.46 -17.13 -13.36
N GLY A 108 11.55 -16.75 -12.66
CA GLY A 108 12.46 -15.70 -13.11
C GLY A 108 12.00 -14.25 -12.90
N VAL A 109 10.88 -14.01 -12.20
CA VAL A 109 10.38 -12.67 -11.91
C VAL A 109 10.68 -12.29 -10.45
N GLU A 110 11.37 -11.16 -10.23
CA GLU A 110 11.59 -10.63 -8.88
C GLU A 110 10.33 -9.93 -8.35
N PRO A 111 9.94 -10.13 -7.06
CA PRO A 111 8.80 -9.44 -6.49
C PRO A 111 9.00 -7.92 -6.42
N LEU A 112 8.05 -7.17 -6.98
CA LEU A 112 8.03 -5.72 -6.86
C LEU A 112 7.64 -5.30 -5.43
N ARG A 113 8.52 -4.58 -4.72
CA ARG A 113 8.31 -4.17 -3.32
C ARG A 113 7.51 -2.88 -3.17
N ALA A 114 7.74 -1.94 -4.07
CA ALA A 114 7.06 -0.64 -4.11
C ALA A 114 6.92 -0.19 -5.57
N ILE A 115 5.95 0.68 -5.83
CA ILE A 115 5.82 1.32 -7.15
C ILE A 115 6.86 2.44 -7.22
N ARG A 116 8.11 2.07 -7.54
CA ARG A 116 9.27 2.95 -7.68
C ARG A 116 10.15 2.48 -8.82
N ASP A 117 11.11 3.32 -9.19
CA ASP A 117 12.20 2.91 -10.04
C ASP A 117 13.11 1.94 -9.23
N GLU A 118 13.09 0.67 -9.62
CA GLU A 118 13.88 -0.41 -9.00
C GLU A 118 15.16 -0.70 -9.79
N THR A 119 15.53 0.18 -10.73
CA THR A 119 16.84 0.10 -11.40
C THR A 119 17.96 0.14 -10.36
N THR A 120 19.10 -0.45 -10.71
CA THR A 120 20.30 -0.45 -9.85
C THR A 120 20.76 0.97 -9.53
N GLU A 121 20.56 1.91 -10.46
CA GLU A 121 20.91 3.33 -10.29
C GLU A 121 19.99 3.99 -9.26
N ALA A 122 18.67 3.88 -9.42
CA ALA A 122 17.70 4.41 -8.45
C ALA A 122 17.88 3.80 -7.05
N ARG A 123 18.22 2.51 -6.96
CA ARG A 123 18.55 1.86 -5.68
C ARG A 123 19.81 2.44 -5.04
N GLN A 124 20.86 2.73 -5.82
CA GLN A 124 22.08 3.35 -5.31
C GLN A 124 21.82 4.78 -4.81
N GLU A 125 21.03 5.56 -5.55
CA GLU A 125 20.67 6.93 -5.15
C GLU A 125 19.86 6.99 -3.84
N VAL A 126 18.96 6.04 -3.61
CA VAL A 126 18.14 5.99 -2.38
C VAL A 126 18.90 5.35 -1.20
N THR A 127 19.95 4.57 -1.47
CA THR A 127 20.70 3.88 -0.42
C THR A 127 21.58 4.86 0.33
N ILE A 128 21.23 5.13 1.59
CA ILE A 128 22.05 5.97 2.46
C ILE A 128 23.38 5.27 2.75
N GLY A 129 24.46 5.82 2.19
CA GLY A 129 25.81 5.29 2.30
C GLY A 129 26.51 5.66 3.61
N LEU A 130 27.66 5.03 3.86
CA LEU A 130 28.53 5.37 4.99
C LEU A 130 29.07 6.81 4.90
N THR A 131 29.33 7.29 3.67
CA THR A 131 29.79 8.66 3.41
C THR A 131 28.77 9.69 3.86
N GLU A 132 27.48 9.43 3.61
CA GLU A 132 26.39 10.32 4.03
C GLU A 132 26.15 10.26 5.53
N MET A 133 26.35 9.09 6.14
CA MET A 133 26.24 8.89 7.59
C MET A 133 27.48 9.37 8.38
N GLN A 134 28.57 9.74 7.70
CA GLN A 134 29.86 10.01 8.34
C GLN A 134 29.74 11.11 9.40
N GLU A 135 29.04 12.21 9.11
CA GLU A 135 28.85 13.31 10.06
C GLU A 135 28.15 12.85 11.36
N ALA A 136 27.16 11.97 11.23
CA ALA A 136 26.45 11.42 12.39
C ALA A 136 27.30 10.41 13.18
N LEU A 137 28.13 9.63 12.49
CA LEU A 137 29.04 8.67 13.09
C LEU A 137 30.21 9.35 13.80
N ASP A 138 30.71 10.47 13.27
CA ASP A 138 31.82 11.24 13.87
C ASP A 138 31.41 11.90 15.20
N LYS A 139 30.11 12.15 15.40
CA LYS A 139 29.54 12.65 16.68
C LYS A 139 29.44 11.55 17.75
N GLU A 140 29.76 10.30 17.44
CA GLU A 140 29.72 9.21 18.41
C GLU A 140 30.90 9.25 19.39
N VAL A 141 30.63 9.01 20.67
CA VAL A 141 31.65 8.97 21.71
C VAL A 141 31.87 7.55 22.18
N ARG A 142 33.13 7.17 22.37
CA ARG A 142 33.52 5.87 22.94
C ARG A 142 33.43 5.93 24.46
N ILE A 143 32.58 5.09 25.05
CA ILE A 143 32.30 5.12 26.50
C ILE A 143 32.67 3.78 27.15
N GLY A 144 33.25 3.85 28.36
CA GLY A 144 33.58 2.70 29.21
C GLY A 144 34.93 2.04 28.88
N HIS A 145 35.29 1.01 29.65
CA HIS A 145 36.57 0.31 29.52
C HIS A 145 36.80 -0.32 28.14
N TYR A 146 35.74 -0.86 27.54
CA TYR A 146 35.76 -1.48 26.20
C TYR A 146 35.51 -0.50 25.05
N GLN A 147 35.46 0.82 25.31
CA GLN A 147 35.36 1.87 24.30
C GLN A 147 34.25 1.66 23.24
N ARG A 148 33.06 1.23 23.67
CA ARG A 148 31.93 1.02 22.74
C ARG A 148 31.43 2.39 22.24
N ALA A 149 31.30 2.53 20.92
CA ALA A 149 30.72 3.73 20.32
C ALA A 149 29.26 3.90 20.75
N ARG A 150 28.92 5.11 21.19
CA ARG A 150 27.57 5.50 21.57
C ARG A 150 27.25 6.87 20.99
N ARG A 151 26.06 7.00 20.43
CA ARG A 151 25.53 8.29 19.95
C ARG A 151 25.23 9.19 21.14
N LEU A 152 25.77 10.40 21.14
CA LEU A 152 25.37 11.44 22.08
C LEU A 152 24.01 11.98 21.65
N ARG A 153 23.06 12.02 22.59
CA ARG A 153 21.76 12.62 22.34
C ARG A 153 21.86 14.12 22.57
N GLU A 154 22.02 14.87 21.49
CA GLU A 154 21.88 16.32 21.52
C GLU A 154 20.42 16.66 21.88
N THR A 155 20.23 17.55 22.86
CA THR A 155 18.91 18.06 23.23
C THR A 155 18.58 19.18 22.26
N ILE A 156 18.04 18.81 21.10
CA ILE A 156 17.56 19.78 20.11
C ILE A 156 16.19 20.23 20.57
N GLU A 157 16.07 21.42 21.16
CA GLU A 157 14.77 22.02 21.49
C GLU A 157 14.03 22.39 20.19
N SER A 158 13.37 21.41 19.59
CA SER A 158 12.55 21.61 18.40
C SER A 158 11.18 22.13 18.80
N GLU A 159 10.63 23.09 18.04
CA GLU A 159 9.23 23.50 18.22
C GLU A 159 8.25 22.32 18.08
N ALA A 160 8.65 21.26 17.37
CA ALA A 160 7.92 20.01 17.24
C ALA A 160 7.77 19.24 18.57
N GLU A 161 8.54 19.55 19.62
CA GLU A 161 8.41 18.92 20.94
C GLU A 161 7.47 19.67 21.88
N LYS A 162 6.99 20.87 21.50
CA LYS A 162 6.05 21.69 22.29
C LYS A 162 4.58 21.26 22.17
N TRP A 163 4.29 20.18 21.44
CA TRP A 163 2.92 19.68 21.31
C TRP A 163 2.52 18.83 22.51
N ASP A 164 1.25 18.97 22.92
CA ASP A 164 0.68 18.11 23.96
C ASP A 164 0.33 16.75 23.37
N ALA A 165 1.16 15.75 23.68
CA ALA A 165 1.00 14.38 23.23
C ALA A 165 -0.34 13.74 23.67
N LEU A 166 -0.96 14.24 24.73
CA LEU A 166 -2.16 13.66 25.33
C LEU A 166 -3.46 14.29 24.83
N LYS A 167 -3.38 15.37 24.04
CA LYS A 167 -4.56 16.15 23.61
C LYS A 167 -5.59 15.34 22.81
N THR A 168 -5.16 14.33 22.05
CA THR A 168 -6.03 13.48 21.22
C THR A 168 -6.44 12.19 21.93
N ALA A 169 -5.96 11.94 23.15
CA ALA A 169 -6.23 10.71 23.87
C ALA A 169 -7.68 10.68 24.42
N GLY A 170 -8.36 9.54 24.28
CA GLY A 170 -9.70 9.37 24.85
C GLY A 170 -9.73 9.22 26.37
N LYS A 171 -8.66 8.68 26.97
CA LYS A 171 -8.48 8.55 28.43
C LYS A 171 -7.03 8.87 28.81
N THR A 172 -6.86 9.69 29.84
CA THR A 172 -5.55 10.11 30.35
C THR A 172 -5.55 10.11 31.87
N ALA A 173 -4.44 9.70 32.48
CA ALA A 173 -4.20 9.83 33.91
C ALA A 173 -2.93 10.67 34.11
N GLY A 174 -3.12 11.96 34.40
CA GLY A 174 -2.01 12.92 34.48
C GLY A 174 -1.24 12.98 33.17
N ARG A 175 0.03 12.56 33.20
CA ARG A 175 0.94 12.59 32.04
C ARG A 175 1.03 11.27 31.26
N TYR A 176 0.08 10.35 31.47
CA TYR A 176 0.12 9.02 30.88
C TYR A 176 -1.17 8.68 30.14
N PHE A 177 -1.03 7.89 29.06
CA PHE A 177 -2.15 7.19 28.43
C PHE A 177 -2.64 6.07 29.34
N VAL A 178 -3.95 5.90 29.45
CA VAL A 178 -4.57 4.83 30.25
C VAL A 178 -5.15 3.79 29.32
N VAL A 179 -4.72 2.55 29.49
CA VAL A 179 -5.27 1.38 28.79
C VAL A 179 -5.78 0.42 29.86
N GLU A 180 -7.01 -0.06 29.69
CA GLU A 180 -7.60 -1.08 30.56
C GLU A 180 -6.88 -2.41 30.31
N SER A 181 -6.08 -2.86 31.28
CA SER A 181 -5.50 -4.20 31.24
C SER A 181 -6.53 -5.20 31.71
N GLY A 182 -7.02 -6.06 30.81
CA GLY A 182 -7.93 -7.15 31.13
C GLY A 182 -7.25 -8.23 31.97
N LYS A 183 -7.10 -8.01 33.27
CA LYS A 183 -6.94 -9.05 34.28
C LYS A 183 -8.14 -8.96 35.21
N ASN A 184 -9.27 -9.48 34.74
CA ASN A 184 -10.40 -9.75 35.61
C ASN A 184 -10.03 -10.95 36.47
N ASP A 185 -9.58 -10.71 37.70
CA ASP A 185 -9.63 -11.74 38.74
C ASP A 185 -11.11 -12.04 39.00
N VAL A 186 -11.59 -13.14 38.44
CA VAL A 186 -12.92 -13.69 38.76
C VAL A 186 -12.89 -14.10 40.22
N ASN A 187 -13.32 -13.20 41.11
CA ASN A 187 -13.61 -13.49 42.50
C ASN A 187 -14.81 -12.67 42.95
N GLY A 188 -15.92 -13.36 43.25
CA GLY A 188 -16.98 -12.86 44.11
C GLY A 188 -18.27 -12.43 43.44
N ALA A 189 -19.13 -13.40 43.13
CA ALA A 189 -20.57 -13.27 43.32
C ALA A 189 -21.15 -14.69 43.47
N GLU A 190 -21.35 -15.09 44.73
CA GLU A 190 -22.31 -16.12 45.14
C GLU A 190 -23.72 -15.77 44.66
#